data_AF-A0A916VAC5-F1
#
_entry.id   AF-A0A916VAC5-F1
#
_cell.length_a   1.000
_cell.length_b   1.000
_cell.length_c   1.000
_cell.angle_alpha   90.00
_cell.angle_beta   90.00
_cell.angle_gamma   90.00
#
_symmetry.space_group_name_H-M   'P 1'
#
loop_
_entity.id
_entity.type
_entity.pdbx_description
1 polymer ?
#
loop_
_entity_poly.entity_id
_entity_poly.type
_entity_poly.pdbx_seq_one_letter_code
_entity_poly.pdbx_strand_id
1 'polypeptide(L)' 'MPLPIPNDTLRKIKSAKGMSDDERSWTFAAIAISCIASIFSFILKNPVPITCAFGCVAFIVGQLEIEEF' A
#
# COMPACT_ATOMS: atom_id res chain seq x y z
N MET A 1 0.82 -8.36 28.78
CA MET A 1 0.38 -7.91 27.45
C MET A 1 -0.90 -7.13 27.65
N PRO A 2 -0.97 -5.83 27.30
CA PRO A 2 -2.22 -5.10 27.37
C PRO A 2 -3.25 -5.71 26.41
N LEU A 3 -4.54 -5.52 26.70
CA LEU A 3 -5.63 -5.96 25.83
C LEU A 3 -5.53 -5.28 24.46
N PRO A 4 -5.83 -5.98 23.35
CA PRO A 4 -5.84 -5.37 22.03
C PRO A 4 -6.86 -4.22 21.99
N ILE A 5 -6.46 -3.10 21.39
CA ILE A 5 -7.32 -1.92 21.26
C ILE A 5 -8.45 -2.27 20.27
N PRO A 6 -9.72 -1.98 20.60
CA PRO A 6 -10.83 -2.21 19.67
C PRO A 6 -10.64 -1.46 18.35
N ASN A 7 -10.94 -2.12 17.22
CA ASN A 7 -10.76 -1.57 15.87
C ASN A 7 -11.47 -0.21 15.68
N ASP A 8 -12.65 -0.02 16.26
CA ASP A 8 -13.38 1.26 16.20
C ASP A 8 -12.57 2.43 16.79
N THR A 9 -11.79 2.15 17.83
CA THR A 9 -10.95 3.16 18.49
C THR A 9 -9.70 3.43 17.67
N LEU A 10 -9.07 2.38 17.11
CA LEU A 10 -7.96 2.53 16.17
C LEU A 10 -8.35 3.36 14.95
N ARG A 11 -9.55 3.12 14.39
CA ARG A 11 -10.07 3.88 13.24
C ARG A 11 -10.29 5.36 13.56
N LYS A 12 -10.84 5.67 14.75
CA LYS A 12 -10.97 7.05 15.22
C LYS A 12 -9.60 7.72 15.38
N ILE A 13 -8.62 7.02 15.95
CA ILE A 13 -7.25 7.53 16.11
C ILE A 13 -6.60 7.78 14.75
N LYS A 14 -6.71 6.85 13.80
CA LYS A 14 -6.18 6.97 12.44
C LYS A 14 -6.83 8.12 11.67
N SER A 15 -8.16 8.28 11.78
CA SER A 15 -8.86 9.41 11.16
C SER A 15 -8.42 10.77 11.72
N ALA A 16 -8.05 10.84 13.00
CA ALA A 16 -7.61 12.06 13.66
C ALA A 16 -6.12 12.37 13.44
N LYS A 17 -5.27 11.34 13.28
CA LYS A 17 -3.81 11.47 13.23
C LYS A 17 -3.22 11.26 11.83
N GLY A 18 -3.98 10.69 10.90
CA GLY A 18 -3.57 10.35 9.55
C GLY A 18 -3.01 8.93 9.42
N MET A 19 -2.38 8.67 8.27
CA MET A 19 -1.73 7.40 7.95
C MET A 19 -0.58 7.09 8.92
N SER A 20 -0.39 5.82 9.25
CA SER A 20 0.78 5.41 10.03
C SER A 20 2.08 5.60 9.22
N ASP A 21 3.22 5.77 9.89
CA ASP A 21 4.52 5.93 9.21
C ASP A 21 4.86 4.70 8.35
N ASP A 22 4.49 3.50 8.80
CA ASP A 22 4.67 2.27 8.06
C ASP A 22 3.80 2.25 6.79
N GLU A 23 2.53 2.61 6.90
CA GLU A 23 1.61 2.68 5.75
C GLU A 23 2.07 3.71 4.72
N ARG A 24 2.60 4.84 5.19
CA ARG A 24 3.18 5.87 4.33
C ARG A 24 4.40 5.33 3.57
N SER A 25 5.27 4.60 4.24
CA SER A 25 6.45 3.96 3.62
C SER A 25 6.04 2.94 2.56
N TRP A 26 5.09 2.05 2.90
CA TRP A 26 4.56 1.05 1.98
C TRP A 26 3.85 1.68 0.77
N THR A 27 3.06 2.73 0.99
CA THR A 27 2.38 3.49 -0.07
C THR A 27 3.40 4.16 -0.99
N PHE A 28 4.45 4.76 -0.43
CA PHE A 28 5.51 5.37 -1.20
C PHE A 28 6.27 4.33 -2.05
N ALA A 29 6.56 3.15 -1.47
CA ALA A 29 7.16 2.04 -2.20
C ALA A 29 6.27 1.55 -3.36
N ALA A 30 4.95 1.43 -3.15
CA ALA A 30 4.00 1.06 -4.19
C ALA A 30 3.99 2.05 -5.36
N ILE A 31 4.03 3.36 -5.06
CA ILE A 31 4.11 4.42 -6.07
C ILE A 31 5.42 4.31 -6.85
N ALA A 32 6.55 4.17 -6.16
CA ALA A 32 7.87 4.06 -6.80
C ALA A 32 7.94 2.86 -7.75
N ILE A 33 7.48 1.68 -7.31
CA ILE A 33 7.43 0.46 -8.12
C ILE A 33 6.54 0.65 -9.35
N SER A 34 5.38 1.28 -9.19
CA SER A 34 4.44 1.54 -10.29
C SER A 34 5.04 2.48 -11.34
N CYS A 35 5.73 3.55 -10.90
CA CYS A 35 6.43 4.47 -11.80
C CYS A 35 7.56 3.76 -12.58
N ILE A 36 8.40 3.00 -11.88
CA ILE A 36 9.50 2.24 -12.51
C ILE A 36 8.94 1.25 -13.53
N ALA A 37 7.92 0.48 -13.15
CA ALA A 37 7.31 -0.51 -14.05
C ALA A 37 6.66 0.13 -15.28
N SER A 38 6.06 1.31 -15.15
CA SER A 38 5.54 2.08 -16.29
C SER A 38 6.65 2.48 -17.26
N ILE A 39 7.77 2.99 -16.74
CA ILE A 39 8.94 3.35 -17.55
C ILE A 39 9.52 2.11 -18.25
N PHE A 40 9.70 1.00 -17.53
CA PHE A 40 10.20 -0.25 -18.10
C PHE A 40 9.25 -0.84 -19.14
N SER A 41 7.93 -0.74 -18.93
CA SER A 41 6.94 -1.20 -19.92
C SER A 41 7.06 -0.40 -21.21
N PHE A 42 7.30 0.90 -21.14
CA PHE A 42 7.54 1.75 -22.31
C PHE A 42 8.84 1.41 -23.04
N ILE A 43 9.95 1.24 -22.30
CA ILE A 43 11.27 0.92 -22.88
C ILE A 43 11.26 -0.47 -23.54
N LEU A 44 10.69 -1.47 -22.86
CA LEU A 44 10.66 -2.86 -23.34
C LEU A 44 9.51 -3.12 -24.33
N LYS A 45 8.59 -2.15 -24.52
CA LYS A 45 7.34 -2.31 -25.28
C LYS A 45 6.59 -3.60 -24.94
N ASN A 46 6.64 -3.99 -23.67
CA ASN A 46 6.09 -5.25 -23.17
C ASN A 46 5.16 -4.95 -22.00
N PRO A 47 3.94 -5.53 -21.95
CA PRO A 47 3.01 -5.34 -20.83
C PRO A 47 3.42 -6.10 -19.54
N VAL A 48 4.37 -7.03 -19.59
CA VAL A 48 4.76 -7.83 -18.42
C VAL A 48 5.19 -7.01 -17.18
N PRO A 49 6.03 -5.94 -17.30
CA PRO A 49 6.46 -5.16 -16.14
C PRO A 49 5.31 -4.48 -15.40
N ILE A 50 4.32 -3.94 -16.12
CA ILE A 50 3.18 -3.24 -15.49
C ILE A 50 2.24 -4.24 -14.79
N THR A 51 2.06 -5.44 -15.36
CA THR A 51 1.29 -6.52 -14.71
C THR A 51 1.97 -7.01 -13.44
N CYS A 52 3.30 -7.10 -13.43
CA CYS A 52 4.05 -7.44 -12.22
C CYS A 52 3.88 -6.38 -11.13
N ALA A 53 3.97 -5.09 -11.50
CA ALA A 53 3.74 -4.01 -10.55
C ALA A 53 2.34 -4.04 -9.96
N PHE A 54 1.32 -4.36 -10.75
CA PHE A 54 -0.04 -4.53 -10.24
C PHE A 54 -0.12 -5.60 -9.13
N GLY A 55 0.53 -6.75 -9.31
CA GLY A 55 0.61 -7.79 -8.28
C GLY A 55 1.32 -7.33 -7.01
N CYS A 56 2.45 -6.62 -7.16
CA CYS A 56 3.17 -6.05 -6.02
C CYS A 56 2.32 -5.01 -5.27
N VAL A 57 1.62 -4.13 -5.99
CA VAL A 57 0.72 -3.15 -5.39
C VAL A 57 -0.43 -3.84 -4.66
N ALA A 58 -1.04 -4.87 -5.23
CA ALA A 58 -2.09 -5.63 -4.57
C ALA A 58 -1.62 -6.29 -3.27
N PHE A 59 -0.40 -6.85 -3.26
CA PHE A 59 0.21 -7.39 -2.04
C PHE A 59 0.44 -6.31 -0.98
N ILE A 60 0.99 -5.15 -1.38
CA ILE A 60 1.21 -4.02 -0.46
C ILE A 60 -0.11 -3.51 0.11
N VAL A 61 -1.14 -3.35 -0.72
CA VAL A 61 -2.48 -2.94 -0.29
C VAL A 61 -3.10 -3.96 0.68
N GLY A 62 -2.88 -5.26 0.46
CA GLY A 62 -3.32 -6.30 1.40
C GLY A 62 -2.64 -6.25 2.77
N GLN A 63 -1.49 -5.58 2.89
CA GLN A 63 -0.76 -5.38 4.15
C GLN A 63 -1.12 -4.07 4.85
N LEU A 64 -1.80 -3.14 4.19
CA LEU A 64 -2.37 -1.97 4.86
C LEU A 64 -3.47 -2.44 5.83
N GLU A 65 -3.66 -1.70 6.92
CA GLU A 65 -4.68 -2.08 7.91
C GLU A 65 -6.04 -2.23 7.22
N ILE A 66 -6.72 -3.34 7.50
CA ILE A 66 -8.05 -3.63 6.96
C ILE A 66 -9.03 -2.63 7.57
N GLU A 67 -9.37 -1.61 6.81
CA GLU A 67 -10.54 -0.77 7.06
C GLU A 67 -11.79 -1.60 6.68
N GLU A 68 -12.23 -2.47 7.59
CA GLU A 68 -13.58 -3.06 7.47
C GLU A 68 -14.58 -1.90 7.45
N PHE A 69 -15.33 -1.81 6.34
CA PHE A 69 -16.36 -0.80 6.10
C PHE A 69 -17.56 -1.00 7.02
#